data_AF-A0A2G4HPG8-F1
#
_entry.id   AF-A0A2G4HPG8-F1
#
_cell.length_a   1.000
_cell.length_b   1.000
_cell.length_c   1.000
_cell.angle_alpha   90.00
_cell.angle_beta   90.00
_cell.angle_gamma   90.00
#
_symmetry.space_group_name_H-M   'P 1'
#
loop_
_entity.id
_entity.type
_entity.pdbx_description
1 polymer ?
#
loop_
_entity_poly.entity_id
_entity_poly.type
_entity_poly.pdbx_seq_one_letter_code
_entity_poly.pdbx_strand_id
1 'polypeptide(L)'
;MATKFPSFSQGLAQDPTTRRIWYGIATAHDFESHDGMTEEKLYQKLFSTHFGHLAIIGLWVSGNLFHIAWQGNFEQWVTDPLHVRPIAHAIWDPHFGQGAITAFTQAGATSPVNIAYSGLYHWWYTIGMRSNAELYQGSIFMMILSAWALFAGWLHLQPKFRPSLAWFKNAESRLNHHLAVLFGFSSIAWTGHLVHVAIPESRGVHVGWDNFLNVLPHPAGLAPFFTGNWGVYAQNPDTAYQVFNSTEGSGTAILTFLGGFHPQTEALWLTDIAHHHLAIGCLFVIAGHMYRTNFGIGHSIREILDAHNPPKGTPGDLGAGHKGLYDTINNSLHFQLGLALASLGVVTSLVAQHMYAMPSYAFIAKDYTTQAALYTHHQYIAIFLMCGAFAHGAIFFIRDYDPEANKNNVLARVLEHKEAIISHLSWVSLFLGFHTLGLYVHNDVVVAFGTPEKQILVEPVFAQFVQAASG
;
A
#
# COMPACT_ATOMS: atom_id res chain seq x y z
N MET A 1 44.22 -14.60 11.28
CA MET A 1 43.43 -14.21 12.47
C MET A 1 42.05 -13.82 11.98
N ALA A 2 40.99 -14.51 12.45
CA ALA A 2 39.61 -14.12 12.14
C ALA A 2 39.19 -12.95 13.03
N THR A 3 38.42 -12.02 12.48
CA THR A 3 37.80 -10.92 13.25
C THR A 3 36.43 -11.33 13.78
N LYS A 4 35.85 -10.57 14.71
CA LYS A 4 34.49 -10.85 15.23
C LYS A 4 33.38 -10.60 14.19
N PHE A 5 33.61 -9.71 13.22
CA PHE A 5 32.62 -9.29 12.25
C PHE A 5 33.00 -9.72 10.82
N PRO A 6 32.05 -10.26 10.02
CA PRO A 6 30.67 -10.60 10.39
C PRO A 6 30.59 -11.92 11.17
N SER A 7 29.77 -11.96 12.23
CA SER A 7 29.62 -13.17 13.07
C SER A 7 28.87 -14.31 12.38
N PHE A 8 28.18 -14.01 11.27
CA PHE A 8 27.35 -14.95 10.51
C PHE A 8 28.08 -15.57 9.31
N SER A 9 29.34 -15.20 9.05
CA SER A 9 30.17 -15.80 7.99
C SER A 9 31.64 -15.83 8.38
N GLN A 10 32.14 -17.03 8.73
CA GLN A 10 33.54 -17.28 9.06
C GLN A 10 34.48 -16.99 7.89
N GLY A 11 34.03 -17.32 6.66
CA GLY A 11 34.79 -17.03 5.44
C GLY A 11 35.05 -15.52 5.29
N LEU A 12 34.02 -14.68 5.48
CA LEU A 12 34.19 -13.23 5.47
C LEU A 12 34.98 -12.74 6.69
N ALA A 13 34.74 -13.29 7.88
CA ALA A 13 35.43 -12.89 9.11
C ALA A 13 36.96 -13.06 9.04
N GLN A 14 37.43 -14.02 8.23
CA GLN A 14 38.84 -14.31 7.96
C GLN A 14 39.45 -13.44 6.86
N ASP A 15 38.66 -12.70 6.09
CA ASP A 15 39.14 -11.82 5.03
C ASP A 15 39.94 -10.66 5.64
N PRO A 16 41.24 -10.53 5.31
CA PRO A 16 42.11 -9.53 5.91
C PRO A 16 41.93 -8.12 5.30
N THR A 17 41.11 -7.97 4.26
CA THR A 17 40.93 -6.72 3.51
C THR A 17 39.71 -5.93 3.98
N THR A 18 39.56 -4.70 3.48
CA THR A 18 38.34 -3.89 3.68
C THR A 18 37.11 -4.49 3.01
N ARG A 19 37.27 -5.44 2.06
CA ARG A 19 36.16 -6.19 1.44
C ARG A 19 35.28 -6.86 2.48
N ARG A 20 35.87 -7.35 3.57
CA ARG A 20 35.16 -7.94 4.72
C ARG A 20 34.04 -7.04 5.24
N ILE A 21 34.31 -5.74 5.39
CA ILE A 21 33.37 -4.79 5.96
C ILE A 21 32.20 -4.59 4.99
N TRP A 22 32.51 -4.36 3.72
CA TRP A 22 31.50 -4.16 2.67
C TRP A 22 30.59 -5.37 2.49
N TYR A 23 31.17 -6.57 2.36
CA TYR A 23 30.38 -7.79 2.19
C TYR A 23 29.63 -8.15 3.48
N GLY A 24 30.22 -7.91 4.65
CA GLY A 24 29.53 -8.11 5.92
C GLY A 24 28.30 -7.20 6.09
N ILE A 25 28.27 -6.02 5.46
CA ILE A 25 27.06 -5.18 5.43
C ILE A 25 26.09 -5.68 4.35
N ALA A 26 26.59 -5.95 3.14
CA ALA A 26 25.77 -6.32 1.99
C ALA A 26 25.03 -7.66 2.16
N THR A 27 25.62 -8.63 2.87
CA THR A 27 25.01 -9.96 3.09
C THR A 27 24.38 -10.12 4.46
N ALA A 28 24.27 -9.04 5.25
CA ALA A 28 23.69 -9.10 6.60
C ALA A 28 22.24 -9.61 6.61
N HIS A 29 21.47 -9.32 5.56
CA HIS A 29 20.07 -9.75 5.42
C HIS A 29 19.87 -10.92 4.45
N ASP A 30 20.94 -11.47 3.86
CA ASP A 30 20.89 -12.73 3.08
C ASP A 30 20.98 -13.92 4.05
N PHE A 31 19.94 -14.13 4.85
CA PHE A 31 19.95 -15.07 5.96
C PHE A 31 20.20 -16.53 5.54
N GLU A 32 19.79 -16.91 4.33
CA GLU A 32 20.02 -18.26 3.78
C GLU A 32 21.50 -18.59 3.61
N SER A 33 22.36 -17.60 3.33
CA SER A 33 23.80 -17.80 3.14
C SER A 33 24.61 -17.74 4.45
N HIS A 34 23.96 -17.58 5.59
CA HIS A 34 24.63 -17.52 6.90
C HIS A 34 25.09 -18.90 7.36
N ASP A 35 26.26 -18.96 7.99
CA ASP A 35 26.85 -20.21 8.49
C ASP A 35 25.92 -20.91 9.49
N GLY A 36 25.62 -22.19 9.25
CA GLY A 36 24.80 -23.01 10.15
C GLY A 36 23.31 -22.64 10.16
N MET A 37 22.83 -21.93 9.15
CA MET A 37 21.41 -21.64 8.98
C MET A 37 20.62 -22.93 8.72
N THR A 38 19.49 -23.09 9.41
CA THR A 38 18.50 -24.14 9.13
C THR A 38 17.21 -23.49 8.67
N GLU A 39 16.39 -24.22 7.92
CA GLU A 39 15.12 -23.68 7.38
C GLU A 39 14.23 -23.12 8.50
N GLU A 40 14.04 -23.85 9.61
CA GLU A 40 13.24 -23.36 10.71
C GLU A 40 13.79 -22.08 11.35
N LYS A 41 15.12 -21.98 11.52
CA LYS A 41 15.76 -20.76 12.05
C LYS A 41 15.61 -19.58 11.10
N LEU A 42 15.66 -19.82 9.80
CA LEU A 42 15.44 -18.80 8.77
C LEU A 42 14.05 -18.18 8.93
N TYR A 43 13.00 -19.00 8.97
CA TYR A 43 11.63 -18.53 9.15
C TYR A 43 11.43 -17.79 10.49
N GLN A 44 11.96 -18.32 11.59
CA GLN A 44 11.87 -17.66 12.91
C GLN A 44 12.57 -16.30 12.91
N LYS A 45 13.75 -16.20 12.28
CA LYS A 45 14.49 -14.94 12.16
C LYS A 45 13.72 -13.92 11.31
N LEU A 46 13.24 -14.31 10.13
CA LEU A 46 12.42 -13.46 9.27
C LEU A 46 11.17 -12.94 9.99
N PHE A 47 10.47 -13.82 10.72
CA PHE A 47 9.30 -13.44 11.49
C PHE A 47 9.60 -12.34 12.51
N SER A 48 10.71 -12.46 13.25
CA SER A 48 11.13 -11.42 14.19
C SER A 48 11.54 -10.12 13.50
N THR A 49 12.16 -10.20 12.31
CA THR A 49 12.51 -9.04 11.49
C THR A 49 11.28 -8.30 10.98
N HIS A 50 10.21 -9.02 10.60
CA HIS A 50 8.94 -8.39 10.21
C HIS A 50 8.34 -7.55 11.36
N PHE A 51 8.35 -8.06 12.59
CA PHE A 51 7.92 -7.27 13.75
C PHE A 51 8.78 -6.03 13.99
N GLY A 52 10.10 -6.15 13.84
CA GLY A 52 11.01 -5.01 13.89
C GLY A 52 10.68 -3.96 12.81
N HIS A 53 10.39 -4.40 11.59
CA HIS A 53 10.02 -3.50 10.50
C HIS A 53 8.65 -2.81 10.73
N LEU A 54 7.65 -3.55 11.24
CA LEU A 54 6.36 -2.98 11.62
C LEU A 54 6.49 -1.91 12.71
N ALA A 55 7.39 -2.12 13.68
CA ALA A 55 7.68 -1.11 14.70
C ALA A 55 8.31 0.15 14.11
N ILE A 56 9.19 0.03 13.11
CA ILE A 56 9.77 1.19 12.42
C ILE A 56 8.68 1.99 11.70
N ILE A 57 7.75 1.31 11.01
CA ILE A 57 6.60 1.98 10.37
C ILE A 57 5.76 2.71 11.41
N GLY A 58 5.45 2.06 12.54
CA GLY A 58 4.66 2.68 13.61
C GLY A 58 5.34 3.90 14.24
N LEU A 59 6.65 3.83 14.49
CA LEU A 59 7.43 4.97 14.99
C LEU A 59 7.51 6.10 13.96
N TRP A 60 7.60 5.78 12.67
CA TRP A 60 7.56 6.78 11.60
C TRP A 60 6.21 7.51 11.56
N VAL A 61 5.08 6.80 11.65
CA VAL A 61 3.75 7.42 11.73
C VAL A 61 3.63 8.29 13.00
N SER A 62 4.08 7.77 14.15
CA SER A 62 4.13 8.53 15.40
C SER A 62 4.92 9.83 15.27
N GLY A 63 6.11 9.79 14.65
CA GLY A 63 6.93 10.97 14.42
C GLY A 63 6.21 12.03 13.59
N ASN A 64 5.53 11.63 12.51
CA ASN A 64 4.75 12.57 11.70
C ASN A 64 3.62 13.22 12.51
N LEU A 65 2.83 12.41 13.23
CA LEU A 65 1.75 12.91 14.09
C LEU A 65 2.28 13.88 15.15
N PHE A 66 3.38 13.51 15.81
CA PHE A 66 4.00 14.31 16.86
C PHE A 66 4.54 15.65 16.35
N HIS A 67 5.29 15.65 15.24
CA HIS A 67 5.86 16.89 14.72
C HIS A 67 4.78 17.84 14.22
N ILE A 68 3.71 17.34 13.60
CA ILE A 68 2.58 18.16 13.17
C ILE A 68 1.80 18.71 14.38
N ALA A 69 1.58 17.89 15.41
CA ALA A 69 0.91 18.34 16.65
C ALA A 69 1.73 19.38 17.43
N TRP A 70 3.05 19.25 17.45
CA TRP A 70 3.93 20.08 18.26
C TRP A 70 4.37 21.36 17.53
N GLN A 71 4.78 21.24 16.27
CA GLN A 71 5.43 22.31 15.50
C GLN A 71 4.65 22.69 14.24
N GLY A 72 3.61 21.95 13.91
CA GLY A 72 2.74 22.23 12.77
C GLY A 72 1.73 23.33 13.05
N ASN A 73 0.86 23.55 12.08
CA ASN A 73 -0.23 24.52 12.13
C ASN A 73 -1.58 23.84 11.85
N PHE A 74 -1.75 22.58 12.30
CA PHE A 74 -2.93 21.76 11.96
C PHE A 74 -4.26 22.42 12.31
N GLU A 75 -4.42 22.96 13.52
CA GLU A 75 -5.66 23.63 13.93
C GLU A 75 -5.95 24.89 13.09
N GLN A 76 -4.92 25.65 12.70
CA GLN A 76 -5.08 26.80 11.80
C GLN A 76 -5.49 26.33 10.40
N TRP A 77 -4.86 25.26 9.91
CA TRP A 77 -5.16 24.66 8.62
C TRP A 77 -6.60 24.11 8.57
N VAL A 78 -7.07 23.47 9.64
CA VAL A 78 -8.45 22.97 9.77
C VAL A 78 -9.49 24.08 9.59
N THR A 79 -9.17 25.32 9.99
CA THR A 79 -10.07 26.48 9.83
C THR A 79 -10.07 27.06 8.42
N ASP A 80 -8.96 26.97 7.70
CA ASP A 80 -8.84 27.46 6.32
C ASP A 80 -7.90 26.57 5.47
N PRO A 81 -8.39 25.39 5.03
CA PRO A 81 -7.59 24.40 4.31
C PRO A 81 -7.07 24.85 2.93
N LEU A 82 -7.66 25.91 2.37
CA LEU A 82 -7.37 26.38 1.02
C LEU A 82 -6.22 27.40 0.98
N HIS A 83 -6.04 28.18 2.04
CA HIS A 83 -5.04 29.26 2.04
C HIS A 83 -3.90 29.03 3.03
N VAL A 84 -4.13 28.27 4.11
CA VAL A 84 -3.07 27.92 5.06
C VAL A 84 -2.21 26.82 4.47
N ARG A 85 -0.88 27.05 4.40
CA ARG A 85 0.06 26.01 3.94
C ARG A 85 0.42 25.08 5.09
N PRO A 86 0.31 23.75 4.93
CA PRO A 86 0.58 22.80 6.00
C PRO A 86 2.07 22.77 6.36
N ILE A 87 2.38 22.81 7.66
CA ILE A 87 3.76 22.74 8.17
C ILE A 87 4.14 21.29 8.50
N ALA A 88 5.29 20.83 8.00
CA ALA A 88 5.83 19.52 8.32
C ALA A 88 6.46 19.50 9.72
N HIS A 89 7.46 20.35 9.93
CA HIS A 89 8.19 20.50 11.19
C HIS A 89 9.04 21.78 11.18
N ALA A 90 9.54 22.17 12.35
CA ALA A 90 10.47 23.29 12.47
C ALA A 90 11.86 22.94 11.92
N ILE A 91 12.58 23.95 11.44
CA ILE A 91 13.98 23.84 11.01
C ILE A 91 14.85 24.36 12.15
N TRP A 92 15.79 23.52 12.59
CA TRP A 92 16.86 23.91 13.50
C TRP A 92 18.20 23.61 12.86
N ASP A 93 18.75 24.59 12.14
CA ASP A 93 20.05 24.49 11.48
C ASP A 93 20.95 25.66 11.92
N PRO A 94 21.99 25.43 12.74
CA PRO A 94 22.87 26.48 13.23
C PRO A 94 23.74 27.12 12.14
N HIS A 95 23.78 26.55 10.93
CA HIS A 95 24.52 27.09 9.79
C HIS A 95 23.72 28.13 9.00
N PHE A 96 22.42 28.30 9.28
CA PHE A 96 21.59 29.28 8.59
C PHE A 96 22.01 30.71 8.94
N GLY A 97 22.37 31.49 7.92
CA GLY A 97 22.46 32.94 8.04
C GLY A 97 21.07 33.58 8.16
N GLN A 98 21.03 34.84 8.62
CA GLN A 98 19.76 35.55 8.86
C GLN A 98 18.82 35.59 7.64
N GLY A 99 19.37 35.71 6.43
CA GLY A 99 18.57 35.68 5.19
C GLY A 99 17.82 34.36 4.99
N ALA A 100 18.45 33.23 5.30
CA ALA A 100 17.80 31.92 5.22
C ALA A 100 16.75 31.74 6.32
N ILE A 101 17.05 32.18 7.56
CA ILE A 101 16.08 32.19 8.66
C ILE A 101 14.83 32.96 8.25
N THR A 102 14.97 34.16 7.70
CA THR A 102 13.86 34.97 7.22
C THR A 102 13.08 34.29 6.07
N ALA A 103 13.77 33.68 5.10
CA ALA A 103 13.12 33.02 3.97
C ALA A 103 12.31 31.77 4.37
N PHE A 104 12.80 31.00 5.34
CA PHE A 104 12.12 29.79 5.82
C PHE A 104 11.12 30.04 6.94
N THR A 105 11.09 31.24 7.53
CA THR A 105 10.05 31.66 8.47
C THR A 105 8.81 32.05 7.67
N GLN A 106 7.93 31.08 7.44
CA GLN A 106 6.83 31.16 6.48
C GLN A 106 5.56 30.47 7.00
N ALA A 107 4.49 30.49 6.22
CA ALA A 107 3.20 29.85 6.55
C ALA A 107 2.62 30.31 7.91
N GLY A 108 2.87 31.56 8.29
CA GLY A 108 2.40 32.15 9.54
C GLY A 108 3.20 31.73 10.78
N ALA A 109 4.26 30.93 10.64
CA ALA A 109 5.13 30.55 11.74
C ALA A 109 6.05 31.69 12.18
N THR A 110 6.47 31.66 13.45
CA THR A 110 7.41 32.62 14.05
C THR A 110 8.87 32.16 13.97
N SER A 111 9.11 30.97 13.43
CA SER A 111 10.44 30.38 13.25
C SER A 111 10.53 29.66 11.88
N PRO A 112 11.75 29.31 11.43
CA PRO A 112 11.94 28.56 10.19
C PRO A 112 11.21 27.22 10.19
N VAL A 113 10.49 26.91 9.11
CA VAL A 113 9.68 25.68 8.96
C VAL A 113 9.75 25.11 7.54
N ASN A 114 9.53 23.80 7.44
CA ASN A 114 9.30 23.12 6.17
C ASN A 114 7.79 23.04 5.87
N ILE A 115 7.41 23.31 4.62
CA ILE A 115 6.05 23.04 4.13
C ILE A 115 5.91 21.54 3.86
N ALA A 116 4.80 20.94 4.30
CA ALA A 116 4.49 19.54 4.08
C ALA A 116 3.86 19.32 2.70
N TYR A 117 4.34 18.32 1.97
CA TYR A 117 3.75 17.86 0.70
C TYR A 117 3.35 16.38 0.74
N SER A 118 3.23 15.81 1.94
CA SER A 118 2.88 14.40 2.16
C SER A 118 1.37 14.13 2.17
N GLY A 119 0.54 15.18 2.15
CA GLY A 119 -0.92 15.04 2.20
C GLY A 119 -1.51 14.64 3.55
N LEU A 120 -0.69 14.49 4.61
CA LEU A 120 -1.13 14.02 5.92
C LEU A 120 -2.20 14.92 6.56
N TYR A 121 -2.12 16.24 6.38
CA TYR A 121 -3.14 17.18 6.87
C TYR A 121 -4.52 16.87 6.27
N HIS A 122 -4.59 16.72 4.95
CA HIS A 122 -5.80 16.36 4.22
C HIS A 122 -6.35 15.01 4.68
N TRP A 123 -5.50 14.00 4.83
CA TRP A 123 -5.92 12.68 5.28
C TRP A 123 -6.49 12.71 6.70
N TRP A 124 -5.74 13.23 7.67
CA TRP A 124 -6.16 13.28 9.08
C TRP A 124 -7.41 14.12 9.29
N TYR A 125 -7.52 15.25 8.58
CA TYR A 125 -8.74 16.04 8.57
C TYR A 125 -9.94 15.28 8.00
N THR A 126 -9.76 14.58 6.89
CA THR A 126 -10.86 13.80 6.27
C THR A 126 -11.37 12.70 7.19
N ILE A 127 -10.49 12.06 7.97
CA ILE A 127 -10.86 10.97 8.88
C ILE A 127 -11.34 11.46 10.26
N GLY A 128 -11.48 12.76 10.47
CA GLY A 128 -12.11 13.34 11.65
C GLY A 128 -11.18 13.97 12.69
N MET A 129 -9.87 14.05 12.45
CA MET A 129 -8.97 14.77 13.36
C MET A 129 -9.14 16.30 13.18
N ARG A 130 -9.19 17.03 14.30
CA ARG A 130 -9.45 18.47 14.37
C ARG A 130 -8.45 19.22 15.25
N SER A 131 -7.87 18.56 16.26
CA SER A 131 -6.99 19.22 17.24
C SER A 131 -5.59 18.62 17.32
N ASN A 132 -4.64 19.42 17.80
CA ASN A 132 -3.29 18.96 18.10
C ASN A 132 -3.28 17.88 19.19
N ALA A 133 -4.23 17.93 20.12
CA ALA A 133 -4.38 16.94 21.19
C ALA A 133 -4.70 15.55 20.62
N GLU A 134 -5.58 15.46 19.62
CA GLU A 134 -5.92 14.20 18.95
C GLU A 134 -4.72 13.63 18.17
N LEU A 135 -4.00 14.49 17.44
CA LEU A 135 -2.77 14.08 16.75
C LEU A 135 -1.73 13.55 17.75
N TYR A 136 -1.56 14.24 18.88
CA TYR A 136 -0.65 13.83 19.94
C TYR A 136 -1.07 12.49 20.56
N GLN A 137 -2.36 12.29 20.86
CA GLN A 137 -2.87 11.00 21.34
C GLN A 137 -2.62 9.87 20.33
N GLY A 138 -2.85 10.14 19.03
CA GLY A 138 -2.53 9.21 17.95
C GLY A 138 -1.05 8.85 17.91
N SER A 139 -0.16 9.83 18.09
CA SER A 139 1.28 9.58 18.17
C SER A 139 1.64 8.63 19.30
N ILE A 140 1.14 8.89 20.52
CA ILE A 140 1.39 8.04 21.69
C ILE A 140 0.85 6.63 21.46
N PHE A 141 -0.34 6.50 20.89
CA PHE A 141 -0.90 5.19 20.53
C PHE A 141 0.01 4.42 19.57
N MET A 142 0.52 5.07 18.52
CA MET A 142 1.45 4.44 17.57
C MET A 142 2.79 4.06 18.21
N MET A 143 3.28 4.83 19.19
CA MET A 143 4.46 4.44 19.99
C MET A 143 4.20 3.17 20.80
N ILE A 144 3.03 3.07 21.45
CA ILE A 144 2.66 1.89 22.23
C ILE A 144 2.56 0.67 21.32
N LEU A 145 1.91 0.79 20.15
CA LEU A 145 1.84 -0.30 19.17
C LEU A 145 3.23 -0.73 18.68
N SER A 146 4.13 0.23 18.47
CA SER A 146 5.52 -0.07 18.06
C SER A 146 6.28 -0.82 19.16
N ALA A 147 6.12 -0.42 20.42
CA ALA A 147 6.69 -1.13 21.56
C ALA A 147 6.12 -2.55 21.68
N TRP A 148 4.82 -2.73 21.43
CA TRP A 148 4.17 -4.04 21.39
C TRP A 148 4.72 -4.91 20.25
N ALA A 149 4.91 -4.36 19.05
CA ALA A 149 5.50 -5.09 17.93
C ALA A 149 6.94 -5.54 18.24
N LEU A 150 7.78 -4.68 18.81
CA LEU A 150 9.13 -5.05 19.26
C LEU A 150 9.10 -6.15 20.32
N PHE A 151 8.20 -6.02 21.30
CA PHE A 151 8.04 -7.05 22.34
C PHE A 151 7.58 -8.38 21.74
N ALA A 152 6.60 -8.38 20.83
CA ALA A 152 6.14 -9.58 20.15
C ALA A 152 7.26 -10.25 19.33
N GLY A 153 8.06 -9.46 18.61
CA GLY A 153 9.23 -9.96 17.89
C GLY A 153 10.25 -10.63 18.81
N TRP A 154 10.56 -10.01 19.95
CA TRP A 154 11.43 -10.59 20.99
C TRP A 154 10.82 -11.85 21.62
N LEU A 155 9.51 -11.84 21.91
CA LEU A 155 8.80 -12.93 22.56
C LEU A 155 8.85 -14.19 21.69
N HIS A 156 8.58 -14.05 20.39
CA HIS A 156 8.60 -15.17 19.43
C HIS A 156 10.01 -15.68 19.11
N LEU A 157 11.07 -15.04 19.62
CA LEU A 157 12.42 -15.60 19.64
C LEU A 157 12.73 -16.38 20.94
N GLN A 158 11.88 -16.32 21.95
CA GLN A 158 12.07 -17.09 23.19
C GLN A 158 11.76 -18.58 22.95
N PRO A 159 12.53 -19.52 23.53
CA PRO A 159 12.40 -20.96 23.23
C PRO A 159 10.98 -21.53 23.32
N LYS A 160 10.16 -21.03 24.27
CA LYS A 160 8.78 -21.49 24.49
C LYS A 160 7.78 -21.00 23.44
N PHE A 161 8.06 -19.88 22.77
CA PHE A 161 7.10 -19.18 21.89
C PHE A 161 7.55 -19.15 20.43
N ARG A 162 8.65 -19.83 20.09
CA ARG A 162 9.12 -20.00 18.72
C ARG A 162 8.11 -20.81 17.91
N PRO A 163 7.56 -20.28 16.81
CA PRO A 163 6.71 -21.07 15.93
C PRO A 163 7.51 -22.17 15.24
N SER A 164 6.86 -23.30 14.99
CA SER A 164 7.45 -24.41 14.24
C SER A 164 7.41 -24.14 12.73
N LEU A 165 8.26 -24.85 11.98
CA LEU A 165 8.25 -24.76 10.51
C LEU A 165 6.86 -25.07 9.89
N ALA A 166 6.13 -26.05 10.43
CA ALA A 166 4.80 -26.40 9.96
C ALA A 166 3.79 -25.25 10.12
N TRP A 167 3.93 -24.42 11.16
CA TRP A 167 3.10 -23.23 11.35
C TRP A 167 3.34 -22.22 10.23
N PHE A 168 4.60 -21.97 9.86
CA PHE A 168 4.95 -21.03 8.80
C PHE A 168 4.47 -21.47 7.41
N LYS A 169 4.46 -22.78 7.15
CA LYS A 169 4.04 -23.37 5.86
C LYS A 169 2.53 -23.65 5.76
N ASN A 170 1.74 -23.27 6.76
CA ASN A 170 0.28 -23.41 6.73
C ASN A 170 -0.36 -22.26 5.93
N ALA A 171 -0.32 -22.37 4.61
CA ALA A 171 -0.81 -21.36 3.68
C ALA A 171 -2.32 -21.13 3.78
N GLU A 172 -3.12 -22.20 3.86
CA GLU A 172 -4.58 -22.09 3.97
C GLU A 172 -5.02 -21.32 5.22
N SER A 173 -4.46 -21.65 6.40
CA SER A 173 -4.78 -20.93 7.63
C SER A 173 -4.36 -19.46 7.53
N ARG A 174 -3.15 -19.19 7.02
CA ARG A 174 -2.65 -17.82 6.86
C ARG A 174 -3.54 -16.99 5.93
N LEU A 175 -3.93 -17.53 4.77
CA LEU A 175 -4.81 -16.84 3.83
C LEU A 175 -6.19 -16.58 4.42
N ASN A 176 -6.79 -17.56 5.11
CA ASN A 176 -8.07 -17.35 5.79
C ASN A 176 -8.00 -16.20 6.80
N HIS A 177 -6.99 -16.19 7.68
CA HIS A 177 -6.83 -15.12 8.67
C HIS A 177 -6.51 -13.77 8.03
N HIS A 178 -5.69 -13.73 6.99
CA HIS A 178 -5.37 -12.47 6.31
C HIS A 178 -6.58 -11.91 5.55
N LEU A 179 -7.31 -12.74 4.81
CA LEU A 179 -8.51 -12.31 4.11
C LEU A 179 -9.61 -11.90 5.11
N ALA A 180 -9.99 -12.76 6.04
CA ALA A 180 -11.11 -12.46 6.92
C ALA A 180 -10.80 -11.43 8.01
N VAL A 181 -9.63 -11.52 8.65
CA VAL A 181 -9.30 -10.66 9.80
C VAL A 181 -8.51 -9.44 9.36
N LEU A 182 -7.33 -9.65 8.75
CA LEU A 182 -6.46 -8.53 8.40
C LEU A 182 -7.12 -7.58 7.40
N PHE A 183 -7.80 -8.09 6.36
CA PHE A 183 -8.50 -7.26 5.38
C PHE A 183 -9.97 -7.06 5.73
N GLY A 184 -10.73 -8.14 5.91
CA GLY A 184 -12.18 -8.07 6.12
C GLY A 184 -12.57 -7.31 7.40
N PHE A 185 -12.16 -7.82 8.55
CA PHE A 185 -12.48 -7.21 9.85
C PHE A 185 -11.90 -5.80 9.98
N SER A 186 -10.65 -5.57 9.56
CA SER A 186 -10.07 -4.22 9.58
C SER A 186 -10.84 -3.23 8.71
N SER A 187 -11.33 -3.64 7.53
CA SER A 187 -12.13 -2.77 6.66
C SER A 187 -13.52 -2.47 7.25
N ILE A 188 -14.16 -3.47 7.91
CA ILE A 188 -15.40 -3.25 8.66
C ILE A 188 -15.15 -2.33 9.87
N ALA A 189 -14.05 -2.50 10.59
CA ALA A 189 -13.67 -1.62 11.69
C ALA A 189 -13.40 -0.19 11.20
N TRP A 190 -12.80 -0.04 10.02
CA TRP A 190 -12.61 1.26 9.37
C TRP A 190 -13.94 1.91 8.96
N THR A 191 -14.91 1.12 8.48
CA THR A 191 -16.29 1.61 8.30
C THR A 191 -16.85 2.14 9.62
N GLY A 192 -16.65 1.39 10.71
CA GLY A 192 -17.03 1.83 12.05
C GLY A 192 -16.42 3.19 12.41
N HIS A 193 -15.12 3.38 12.18
CA HIS A 193 -14.46 4.68 12.37
C HIS A 193 -15.08 5.79 11.51
N LEU A 194 -15.29 5.54 10.21
CA LEU A 194 -15.86 6.55 9.30
C LEU A 194 -17.28 6.95 9.70
N VAL A 195 -18.14 5.98 10.04
CA VAL A 195 -19.53 6.19 10.41
C VAL A 195 -19.67 6.86 11.79
N HIS A 196 -18.83 6.49 12.75
CA HIS A 196 -18.95 6.99 14.13
C HIS A 196 -18.13 8.25 14.40
N VAL A 197 -17.07 8.53 13.63
CA VAL A 197 -16.16 9.65 13.90
C VAL A 197 -16.07 10.57 12.68
N ALA A 198 -15.60 10.07 11.54
CA ALA A 198 -15.26 10.94 10.41
C ALA A 198 -16.48 11.68 9.82
N ILE A 199 -17.60 11.00 9.62
CA ILE A 199 -18.84 11.59 9.09
C ILE A 199 -19.47 12.59 10.08
N PRO A 200 -19.60 12.30 11.39
CA PRO A 200 -20.01 13.31 12.36
C PRO A 200 -19.10 14.55 12.37
N GLU A 201 -17.77 14.35 12.39
CA GLU A 201 -16.79 15.44 12.39
C GLU A 201 -16.82 16.24 11.08
N SER A 202 -17.13 15.62 9.93
CA SER A 202 -17.33 16.36 8.68
C SER A 202 -18.62 17.19 8.68
N ARG A 203 -19.55 16.91 9.59
CA ARG A 203 -20.81 17.63 9.82
C ARG A 203 -20.73 18.59 11.01
N GLY A 204 -19.54 18.85 11.54
CA GLY A 204 -19.33 19.73 12.69
C GLY A 204 -19.85 19.18 14.02
N VAL A 205 -20.06 17.87 14.12
CA VAL A 205 -20.47 17.18 15.35
C VAL A 205 -19.27 16.44 15.94
N HIS A 206 -18.80 16.91 17.09
CA HIS A 206 -17.65 16.31 17.75
C HIS A 206 -17.97 14.91 18.29
N VAL A 207 -17.15 13.92 17.92
CA VAL A 207 -17.22 12.57 18.48
C VAL A 207 -15.83 12.08 18.90
N GLY A 208 -15.67 11.87 20.20
CA GLY A 208 -14.44 11.41 20.84
C GLY A 208 -14.68 10.21 21.76
N TRP A 209 -13.59 9.71 22.36
CA TRP A 209 -13.64 8.60 23.31
C TRP A 209 -14.55 8.84 24.52
N ASP A 210 -14.76 10.11 24.87
CA ASP A 210 -15.59 10.58 25.98
C ASP A 210 -17.10 10.47 25.69
N ASN A 211 -17.52 10.54 24.43
CA ASN A 211 -18.94 10.63 24.07
C ASN A 211 -19.43 9.61 23.02
N PHE A 212 -18.55 8.87 22.32
CA PHE A 212 -18.96 8.00 21.19
C PHE A 212 -19.98 6.90 21.55
N LEU A 213 -20.02 6.47 22.82
CA LEU A 213 -20.99 5.48 23.31
C LEU A 213 -22.41 6.03 23.44
N ASN A 214 -22.55 7.36 23.52
CA ASN A 214 -23.84 8.05 23.73
C ASN A 214 -24.31 8.83 22.50
N VAL A 215 -23.43 9.05 21.52
CA VAL A 215 -23.77 9.70 20.25
C VAL A 215 -24.11 8.64 19.22
N LEU A 216 -25.35 8.64 18.73
CA LEU A 216 -25.77 7.73 17.67
C LEU A 216 -25.21 8.21 16.32
N PRO A 217 -24.61 7.31 15.51
CA PRO A 217 -24.14 7.68 14.17
C PRO A 217 -25.30 7.96 13.19
N HIS A 218 -26.49 7.41 13.47
CA HIS A 218 -27.70 7.62 12.68
C HIS A 218 -28.92 7.77 13.60
N PRO A 219 -29.86 8.71 13.34
CA PRO A 219 -31.02 8.96 14.21
C PRO A 219 -31.89 7.72 14.49
N ALA A 220 -32.03 6.83 13.52
CA ALA A 220 -32.81 5.59 13.66
C ALA A 220 -32.08 4.46 14.43
N GLY A 221 -30.84 4.67 14.87
CA GLY A 221 -30.03 3.67 15.56
C GLY A 221 -29.85 2.38 14.76
N LEU A 222 -29.74 1.24 15.45
CA LEU A 222 -29.54 -0.09 14.84
C LEU A 222 -30.85 -0.82 14.49
N ALA A 223 -32.02 -0.27 14.78
CA ALA A 223 -33.29 -0.94 14.49
C ALA A 223 -33.49 -1.25 12.99
N PRO A 224 -33.18 -0.34 12.04
CA PRO A 224 -33.25 -0.65 10.61
C PRO A 224 -32.29 -1.77 10.16
N PHE A 225 -31.12 -1.89 10.80
CA PHE A 225 -30.17 -2.96 10.53
C PHE A 225 -30.77 -4.34 10.82
N PHE A 226 -31.33 -4.54 12.02
CA PHE A 226 -31.90 -5.83 12.44
C PHE A 226 -33.22 -6.18 11.76
N THR A 227 -33.98 -5.18 11.31
CA THR A 227 -35.24 -5.39 10.57
C THR A 227 -35.04 -5.59 9.07
N GLY A 228 -33.80 -5.45 8.58
CA GLY A 228 -33.46 -5.60 7.15
C GLY A 228 -33.82 -4.37 6.29
N ASN A 229 -34.32 -3.29 6.88
CA ASN A 229 -34.65 -2.05 6.16
C ASN A 229 -33.41 -1.14 6.02
N TRP A 230 -32.35 -1.65 5.40
CA TRP A 230 -31.04 -0.97 5.32
C TRP A 230 -31.06 0.31 4.49
N GLY A 231 -32.04 0.47 3.60
CA GLY A 231 -32.20 1.66 2.77
C GLY A 231 -32.37 2.95 3.59
N VAL A 232 -32.78 2.86 4.86
CA VAL A 232 -32.86 4.01 5.79
C VAL A 232 -31.50 4.69 5.96
N TYR A 233 -30.40 3.94 5.99
CA TYR A 233 -29.05 4.50 6.20
C TYR A 233 -28.49 5.29 5.02
N ALA A 234 -29.15 5.22 3.86
CA ALA A 234 -28.79 5.97 2.65
C ALA A 234 -29.65 7.22 2.44
N GLN A 235 -30.64 7.47 3.29
CA GLN A 235 -31.58 8.58 3.14
C GLN A 235 -30.99 9.90 3.64
N ASN A 236 -31.34 10.99 2.96
CA ASN A 236 -30.90 12.35 3.29
C ASN A 236 -29.36 12.48 3.31
N PRO A 237 -28.68 12.30 2.16
CA PRO A 237 -27.25 12.54 2.05
C PRO A 237 -26.90 14.01 2.29
N ASP A 238 -25.61 14.28 2.50
CA ASP A 238 -25.10 15.64 2.50
C ASP A 238 -25.44 16.35 1.17
N THR A 239 -25.88 17.59 1.26
CA THR A 239 -26.37 18.34 0.08
C THR A 239 -25.20 18.84 -0.78
N ALA A 240 -25.49 19.28 -2.01
CA ALA A 240 -24.49 19.91 -2.89
C ALA A 240 -23.89 21.21 -2.31
N TYR A 241 -24.54 21.79 -1.29
CA TYR A 241 -24.12 23.01 -0.60
C TYR A 241 -23.55 22.73 0.79
N GLN A 242 -23.28 21.46 1.13
CA GLN A 242 -22.69 21.12 2.42
C GLN A 242 -21.33 21.81 2.58
N VAL A 243 -21.14 22.41 3.75
CA VAL A 243 -19.87 23.00 4.14
C VAL A 243 -19.15 21.99 5.02
N PHE A 244 -18.05 21.44 4.54
CA PHE A 244 -17.29 20.43 5.26
C PHE A 244 -16.80 20.99 6.61
N ASN A 245 -16.89 20.17 7.65
CA ASN A 245 -16.65 20.55 9.05
C ASN A 245 -17.67 21.58 9.60
N SER A 246 -18.90 21.57 9.11
CA SER A 246 -20.02 22.40 9.59
C SER A 246 -21.34 21.64 9.49
N THR A 247 -22.34 22.06 10.27
CA THR A 247 -23.71 21.52 10.19
C THR A 247 -24.49 22.04 8.98
N GLU A 248 -23.99 23.08 8.31
CA GLU A 248 -24.63 23.69 7.15
C GLU A 248 -24.69 22.71 5.96
N GLY A 249 -25.91 22.47 5.46
CA GLY A 249 -26.16 21.57 4.33
C GLY A 249 -25.90 20.08 4.63
N SER A 250 -25.68 19.71 5.89
CA SER A 250 -25.39 18.35 6.32
C SER A 250 -26.65 17.46 6.35
N GLY A 251 -26.48 16.23 5.89
CA GLY A 251 -27.49 15.19 5.90
C GLY A 251 -27.41 14.29 7.12
N THR A 252 -28.11 13.16 7.06
CA THR A 252 -28.09 12.11 8.10
C THR A 252 -27.63 10.75 7.58
N ALA A 253 -27.51 10.57 6.26
CA ALA A 253 -27.04 9.32 5.68
C ALA A 253 -25.66 8.94 6.22
N ILE A 254 -25.41 7.64 6.38
CA ILE A 254 -24.11 7.10 6.80
C ILE A 254 -23.51 6.13 5.77
N LEU A 255 -24.33 5.61 4.85
CA LEU A 255 -23.91 4.68 3.80
C LEU A 255 -24.62 5.06 2.51
N THR A 256 -23.90 5.59 1.53
CA THR A 256 -24.48 6.06 0.27
C THR A 256 -23.80 5.42 -0.94
N PHE A 257 -24.33 5.71 -2.12
CA PHE A 257 -23.74 5.31 -3.40
C PHE A 257 -23.97 6.44 -4.42
N LEU A 258 -23.49 7.63 -4.07
CA LEU A 258 -23.73 8.86 -4.84
C LEU A 258 -22.89 8.91 -6.12
N GLY A 259 -21.62 8.53 -6.01
CA GLY A 259 -20.64 8.73 -7.06
C GLY A 259 -20.21 10.19 -7.22
N GLY A 260 -19.20 10.41 -8.06
CA GLY A 260 -18.60 11.72 -8.26
C GLY A 260 -17.92 12.27 -7.01
N PHE A 261 -17.91 13.59 -6.88
CA PHE A 261 -17.17 14.30 -5.82
C PHE A 261 -18.09 15.23 -5.05
N HIS A 262 -17.76 15.42 -3.77
CA HIS A 262 -18.34 16.46 -2.94
C HIS A 262 -17.99 17.84 -3.51
N PRO A 263 -18.95 18.70 -3.86
CA PRO A 263 -18.70 19.92 -4.65
C PRO A 263 -17.70 20.92 -4.05
N GLN A 264 -17.68 21.07 -2.73
CA GLN A 264 -16.76 22.00 -2.07
C GLN A 264 -15.32 21.46 -2.00
N THR A 265 -15.17 20.22 -1.54
CA THR A 265 -13.88 19.59 -1.24
C THR A 265 -13.20 18.99 -2.47
N GLU A 266 -13.97 18.73 -3.52
CA GLU A 266 -13.56 18.03 -4.75
C GLU A 266 -12.94 16.65 -4.46
N ALA A 267 -13.46 15.99 -3.42
CA ALA A 267 -13.06 14.66 -3.00
C ALA A 267 -14.27 13.72 -2.93
N LEU A 268 -14.01 12.41 -2.89
CA LEU A 268 -15.04 11.39 -2.74
C LEU A 268 -15.88 11.61 -1.47
N TRP A 269 -17.17 11.29 -1.54
CA TRP A 269 -18.08 11.38 -0.40
C TRP A 269 -17.67 10.42 0.72
N LEU A 270 -17.58 10.91 1.96
CA LEU A 270 -17.24 10.08 3.12
C LEU A 270 -18.20 8.91 3.32
N THR A 271 -19.49 9.11 3.07
CA THR A 271 -20.53 8.08 3.14
C THR A 271 -20.39 7.02 2.05
N ASP A 272 -19.87 7.37 0.87
CA ASP A 272 -19.52 6.40 -0.19
C ASP A 272 -18.25 5.62 0.20
N ILE A 273 -17.24 6.28 0.78
CA ILE A 273 -16.02 5.61 1.27
C ILE A 273 -16.38 4.63 2.40
N ALA A 274 -17.26 5.02 3.33
CA ALA A 274 -17.74 4.15 4.40
C ALA A 274 -18.47 2.92 3.85
N HIS A 275 -19.38 3.13 2.90
CA HIS A 275 -20.10 2.03 2.26
C HIS A 275 -19.16 1.10 1.47
N HIS A 276 -18.18 1.67 0.75
CA HIS A 276 -17.16 0.89 0.05
C HIS A 276 -16.42 -0.05 1.01
N HIS A 277 -15.93 0.46 2.15
CA HIS A 277 -15.20 -0.34 3.14
C HIS A 277 -16.09 -1.43 3.75
N LEU A 278 -17.37 -1.14 4.01
CA LEU A 278 -18.30 -2.14 4.52
C LEU A 278 -18.48 -3.28 3.52
N ALA A 279 -18.72 -2.93 2.25
CA ALA A 279 -18.93 -3.88 1.18
C ALA A 279 -17.71 -4.78 0.96
N ILE A 280 -16.51 -4.22 0.77
CA ILE A 280 -15.29 -5.01 0.58
C ILE A 280 -14.92 -5.79 1.85
N GLY A 281 -15.21 -5.23 3.03
CA GLY A 281 -14.99 -5.89 4.31
C GLY A 281 -15.79 -7.18 4.42
N CYS A 282 -17.09 -7.14 4.10
CA CYS A 282 -17.94 -8.33 4.02
C CYS A 282 -17.43 -9.34 2.98
N LEU A 283 -17.03 -8.87 1.79
CA LEU A 283 -16.47 -9.75 0.75
C LEU A 283 -15.22 -10.49 1.22
N PHE A 284 -14.30 -9.79 1.89
CA PHE A 284 -13.07 -10.39 2.40
C PHE A 284 -13.31 -11.33 3.59
N VAL A 285 -14.26 -11.01 4.48
CA VAL A 285 -14.70 -11.94 5.54
C VAL A 285 -15.20 -13.25 4.92
N ILE A 286 -16.07 -13.18 3.91
CA ILE A 286 -16.58 -14.38 3.22
C ILE A 286 -15.43 -15.13 2.53
N ALA A 287 -14.57 -14.42 1.80
CA ALA A 287 -13.43 -15.02 1.09
C ALA A 287 -12.45 -15.74 2.05
N GLY A 288 -12.25 -15.22 3.26
CA GLY A 288 -11.39 -15.83 4.27
C GLY A 288 -11.98 -17.08 4.94
N HIS A 289 -13.16 -17.56 4.52
CA HIS A 289 -13.72 -18.85 4.93
C HIS A 289 -13.66 -19.91 3.82
N MET A 290 -12.86 -19.67 2.77
CA MET A 290 -12.75 -20.56 1.62
C MET A 290 -11.85 -21.77 1.86
N TYR A 291 -10.70 -21.60 2.54
CA TYR A 291 -9.68 -22.64 2.59
C TYR A 291 -9.82 -23.55 3.82
N ARG A 292 -9.49 -24.83 3.64
CA ARG A 292 -9.67 -25.87 4.67
C ARG A 292 -8.66 -25.69 5.80
N THR A 293 -9.14 -25.70 7.03
CA THR A 293 -8.33 -25.67 8.25
C THR A 293 -8.61 -26.91 9.11
N ASN A 294 -8.29 -26.86 10.40
CA ASN A 294 -8.57 -27.93 11.36
C ASN A 294 -10.07 -28.19 11.60
N PHE A 295 -10.97 -27.36 11.07
CA PHE A 295 -12.42 -27.58 11.12
C PHE A 295 -12.96 -28.53 10.05
N GLY A 296 -12.10 -29.06 9.15
CA GLY A 296 -12.45 -30.13 8.22
C GLY A 296 -13.29 -29.73 7.00
N ILE A 297 -13.72 -28.48 6.89
CA ILE A 297 -14.49 -27.93 5.77
C ILE A 297 -13.68 -26.83 5.07
N GLY A 298 -13.78 -26.75 3.75
CA GLY A 298 -13.08 -25.78 2.89
C GLY A 298 -12.25 -26.45 1.80
N HIS A 299 -11.49 -25.66 1.05
CA HIS A 299 -10.66 -26.13 -0.06
C HIS A 299 -9.18 -26.29 0.33
N SER A 300 -8.50 -27.31 -0.23
CA SER A 300 -7.04 -27.33 -0.26
C SER A 300 -6.54 -26.67 -1.55
N ILE A 301 -5.58 -25.76 -1.41
CA ILE A 301 -5.01 -25.04 -2.56
C ILE A 301 -4.26 -26.02 -3.47
N ARG A 302 -3.59 -27.02 -2.88
CA ARG A 302 -2.90 -28.07 -3.64
C ARG A 302 -3.89 -28.84 -4.52
N GLU A 303 -5.00 -29.32 -3.95
CA GLU A 303 -6.03 -30.06 -4.70
C GLU A 303 -6.64 -29.20 -5.83
N ILE A 304 -6.89 -27.91 -5.57
CA ILE A 304 -7.35 -26.98 -6.60
C ILE A 304 -6.33 -26.92 -7.74
N LEU A 305 -5.06 -26.64 -7.45
CA LEU A 305 -4.01 -26.49 -8.46
C LEU A 305 -3.83 -27.78 -9.27
N ASP A 306 -3.73 -28.93 -8.62
CA ASP A 306 -3.53 -30.22 -9.30
C ASP A 306 -4.69 -30.59 -10.23
N ALA A 307 -5.93 -30.19 -9.87
CA ALA A 307 -7.12 -30.42 -10.67
C ALA A 307 -7.32 -29.38 -11.79
N HIS A 308 -6.73 -28.19 -11.67
CA HIS A 308 -6.96 -27.07 -12.60
C HIS A 308 -6.10 -27.18 -13.87
N ASN A 309 -6.34 -28.23 -14.66
CA ASN A 309 -5.75 -28.44 -15.97
C ASN A 309 -6.80 -28.22 -17.08
N PRO A 310 -6.39 -27.70 -18.26
CA PRO A 310 -7.31 -27.52 -19.36
C PRO A 310 -7.94 -28.86 -19.79
N PRO A 311 -9.18 -28.85 -20.32
CA PRO A 311 -9.80 -30.05 -20.88
C PRO A 311 -8.88 -30.73 -21.91
N LYS A 312 -8.87 -32.07 -21.93
CA LYS A 312 -8.10 -32.84 -22.93
C LYS A 312 -8.48 -32.38 -24.35
N GLY A 313 -7.49 -32.03 -25.16
CA GLY A 313 -7.69 -31.58 -26.54
C GLY A 313 -7.85 -30.06 -26.71
N THR A 314 -7.76 -29.27 -25.64
CA THR A 314 -7.69 -27.80 -25.73
C THR A 314 -6.40 -27.40 -26.48
N PRO A 315 -6.47 -26.55 -27.51
CA PRO A 315 -5.29 -26.01 -28.18
C PRO A 315 -4.41 -25.23 -27.19
N GLY A 316 -3.10 -25.45 -27.23
CA GLY A 316 -2.15 -24.92 -26.25
C GLY A 316 -1.77 -25.99 -25.22
N ASP A 317 -0.71 -26.74 -25.52
CA ASP A 317 -0.16 -27.74 -24.58
C ASP A 317 0.48 -27.02 -23.38
N LEU A 318 -0.23 -26.94 -22.26
CA LEU A 318 0.29 -26.46 -20.98
C LEU A 318 1.04 -27.56 -20.20
N GLY A 319 1.30 -28.71 -20.84
CA GLY A 319 1.96 -29.86 -20.24
C GLY A 319 1.19 -30.43 -19.05
N ALA A 320 1.88 -30.60 -17.92
CA ALA A 320 1.32 -30.99 -16.64
C ALA A 320 0.56 -29.87 -15.91
N GLY A 321 0.47 -28.67 -16.52
CA GLY A 321 -0.26 -27.52 -16.01
C GLY A 321 0.25 -27.05 -14.65
N HIS A 322 -0.62 -26.97 -13.65
CA HIS A 322 -0.30 -26.42 -12.33
C HIS A 322 0.25 -27.44 -11.30
N LYS A 323 0.50 -28.68 -11.72
CA LYS A 323 1.03 -29.72 -10.82
C LYS A 323 2.37 -29.31 -10.21
N GLY A 324 2.51 -29.54 -8.90
CA GLY A 324 3.72 -29.22 -8.14
C GLY A 324 3.90 -27.74 -7.79
N LEU A 325 3.03 -26.84 -8.28
CA LEU A 325 3.14 -25.40 -8.00
C LEU A 325 2.90 -25.06 -6.54
N TYR A 326 1.98 -25.76 -5.85
CA TYR A 326 1.73 -25.49 -4.43
C TYR A 326 3.03 -25.60 -3.61
N ASP A 327 3.77 -26.69 -3.79
CA ASP A 327 5.02 -26.92 -3.06
C ASP A 327 6.14 -26.02 -3.54
N THR A 328 6.24 -25.77 -4.85
CA THR A 328 7.23 -24.83 -5.41
C THR A 328 7.08 -23.43 -4.80
N ILE A 329 5.85 -22.94 -4.68
CA ILE A 329 5.55 -21.63 -4.10
C ILE A 329 5.72 -21.66 -2.58
N ASN A 330 5.13 -22.65 -1.89
CA ASN A 330 5.08 -22.66 -0.43
C ASN A 330 6.44 -22.97 0.22
N ASN A 331 7.36 -23.60 -0.52
CA ASN A 331 8.72 -23.89 -0.04
C ASN A 331 9.73 -22.79 -0.38
N SER A 332 9.54 -22.03 -1.46
CA SER A 332 10.45 -20.92 -1.81
C SER A 332 9.98 -19.59 -1.24
N LEU A 333 10.77 -19.02 -0.33
CA LEU A 333 10.57 -17.67 0.16
C LEU A 333 10.83 -16.61 -0.93
N HIS A 334 11.76 -16.88 -1.84
CA HIS A 334 12.04 -15.98 -2.96
C HIS A 334 10.90 -15.94 -3.98
N PHE A 335 10.24 -17.06 -4.26
CA PHE A 335 9.05 -17.07 -5.11
C PHE A 335 7.90 -16.28 -4.46
N GLN A 336 7.65 -16.51 -3.16
CA GLN A 336 6.64 -15.78 -2.41
C GLN A 336 6.92 -14.27 -2.37
N LEU A 337 8.18 -13.88 -2.11
CA LEU A 337 8.58 -12.48 -2.09
C LEU A 337 8.46 -11.84 -3.48
N GLY A 338 8.87 -12.54 -4.54
CA GLY A 338 8.70 -12.10 -5.92
C GLY A 338 7.23 -11.81 -6.25
N LEU A 339 6.32 -12.74 -5.93
CA LEU A 339 4.87 -12.55 -6.13
C LEU A 339 4.30 -11.41 -5.28
N ALA A 340 4.69 -11.32 -4.00
CA ALA A 340 4.23 -10.27 -3.10
C ALA A 340 4.66 -8.88 -3.59
N LEU A 341 5.91 -8.74 -4.05
CA LEU A 341 6.44 -7.51 -4.61
C LEU A 341 5.77 -7.14 -5.95
N ALA A 342 5.51 -8.11 -6.82
CA ALA A 342 4.80 -7.86 -8.07
C ALA A 342 3.37 -7.37 -7.81
N SER A 343 2.65 -8.06 -6.92
CA SER A 343 1.27 -7.71 -6.55
C SER A 343 1.22 -6.34 -5.87
N LEU A 344 2.13 -6.08 -4.94
CA LEU A 344 2.22 -4.79 -4.26
C LEU A 344 2.62 -3.68 -5.23
N GLY A 345 3.57 -3.90 -6.12
CA GLY A 345 3.99 -2.92 -7.13
C GLY A 345 2.84 -2.50 -8.06
N VAL A 346 2.02 -3.46 -8.51
CA VAL A 346 0.80 -3.19 -9.28
C VAL A 346 -0.18 -2.34 -8.48
N VAL A 347 -0.49 -2.73 -7.24
CA VAL A 347 -1.42 -1.98 -6.40
C VAL A 347 -0.87 -0.60 -6.02
N THR A 348 0.44 -0.44 -5.79
CA THR A 348 1.07 0.86 -5.51
C THR A 348 0.95 1.79 -6.72
N SER A 349 1.13 1.28 -7.94
CA SER A 349 0.89 2.08 -9.15
C SER A 349 -0.60 2.43 -9.31
N LEU A 350 -1.51 1.49 -9.01
CA LEU A 350 -2.95 1.73 -9.02
C LEU A 350 -3.35 2.81 -8.02
N VAL A 351 -2.76 2.81 -6.81
CA VAL A 351 -2.93 3.87 -5.80
C VAL A 351 -2.54 5.22 -6.40
N ALA A 352 -1.37 5.32 -7.05
CA ALA A 352 -0.95 6.56 -7.70
C ALA A 352 -1.97 7.03 -8.74
N GLN A 353 -2.43 6.13 -9.62
CA GLN A 353 -3.38 6.46 -10.69
C GLN A 353 -4.76 6.85 -10.17
N HIS A 354 -5.27 6.14 -9.16
CA HIS A 354 -6.60 6.41 -8.63
C HIS A 354 -6.62 7.65 -7.73
N MET A 355 -5.58 7.90 -6.92
CA MET A 355 -5.61 9.03 -5.98
C MET A 355 -5.57 10.41 -6.65
N TYR A 356 -4.97 10.55 -7.84
CA TYR A 356 -4.98 11.82 -8.56
C TYR A 356 -6.29 12.01 -9.36
N ALA A 357 -6.83 10.94 -9.93
CA ALA A 357 -8.04 11.00 -10.75
C ALA A 357 -9.34 10.99 -9.91
N MET A 358 -9.30 10.36 -8.73
CA MET A 358 -10.41 10.25 -7.79
C MET A 358 -9.92 10.63 -6.38
N PRO A 359 -9.73 11.93 -6.09
CA PRO A 359 -9.22 12.39 -4.81
C PRO A 359 -10.10 11.91 -3.64
N SER A 360 -9.51 11.24 -2.65
CA SER A 360 -10.24 10.68 -1.51
C SER A 360 -10.19 11.54 -0.25
N TYR A 361 -9.39 12.61 -0.25
CA TYR A 361 -9.16 13.47 0.92
C TYR A 361 -9.64 14.89 0.64
N ALA A 362 -10.36 15.48 1.57
CA ALA A 362 -10.95 16.80 1.40
C ALA A 362 -9.88 17.85 1.04
N PHE A 363 -10.16 18.64 0.00
CA PHE A 363 -9.34 19.74 -0.51
C PHE A 363 -8.00 19.37 -1.16
N ILE A 364 -7.62 18.09 -1.18
CA ILE A 364 -6.31 17.68 -1.70
C ILE A 364 -6.17 17.92 -3.22
N ALA A 365 -7.28 17.97 -3.96
CA ALA A 365 -7.28 18.28 -5.39
C ALA A 365 -6.76 19.70 -5.70
N LYS A 366 -6.85 20.60 -4.71
CA LYS A 366 -6.43 22.01 -4.80
C LYS A 366 -4.99 22.23 -4.34
N ASP A 367 -4.38 21.24 -3.68
CA ASP A 367 -2.96 21.23 -3.33
C ASP A 367 -2.14 20.51 -4.41
N TYR A 368 -1.82 21.26 -5.48
CA TYR A 368 -1.14 20.72 -6.65
C TYR A 368 0.25 20.16 -6.37
N THR A 369 1.00 20.77 -5.44
CA THR A 369 2.35 20.29 -5.10
C THR A 369 2.28 18.97 -4.34
N THR A 370 1.34 18.84 -3.40
CA THR A 370 1.08 17.57 -2.72
C THR A 370 0.61 16.48 -3.70
N GLN A 371 -0.31 16.78 -4.62
CA GLN A 371 -0.76 15.81 -5.63
C GLN A 371 0.40 15.32 -6.52
N ALA A 372 1.22 16.24 -7.03
CA ALA A 372 2.38 15.89 -7.83
C ALA A 372 3.39 15.04 -7.04
N ALA A 373 3.63 15.39 -5.77
CA ALA A 373 4.52 14.66 -4.88
C ALA A 373 4.01 13.23 -4.62
N LEU A 374 2.73 13.06 -4.29
CA LEU A 374 2.13 11.77 -3.98
C LEU A 374 2.11 10.83 -5.20
N TYR A 375 1.73 11.34 -6.38
CA TYR A 375 1.76 10.55 -7.62
C TYR A 375 3.18 10.07 -7.92
N THR A 376 4.14 11.00 -7.91
CA THR A 376 5.54 10.70 -8.20
C THR A 376 6.12 9.71 -7.18
N HIS A 377 5.87 9.95 -5.89
CA HIS A 377 6.33 9.09 -4.80
C HIS A 377 5.88 7.64 -4.98
N HIS A 378 4.57 7.42 -5.16
CA HIS A 378 4.03 6.06 -5.29
C HIS A 378 4.49 5.39 -6.59
N GLN A 379 4.62 6.14 -7.70
CA GLN A 379 5.14 5.57 -8.95
C GLN A 379 6.60 5.13 -8.83
N TYR A 380 7.46 5.92 -8.17
CA TYR A 380 8.84 5.49 -7.93
C TYR A 380 8.90 4.25 -7.01
N ILE A 381 8.09 4.20 -5.96
CA ILE A 381 8.01 2.99 -5.10
C ILE A 381 7.55 1.79 -5.94
N ALA A 382 6.53 1.94 -6.77
CA ALA A 382 6.04 0.87 -7.64
C ALA A 382 7.16 0.33 -8.55
N ILE A 383 8.00 1.21 -9.13
CA ILE A 383 9.17 0.80 -9.93
C ILE A 383 10.14 -0.05 -9.10
N PHE A 384 10.51 0.40 -7.89
CA PHE A 384 11.42 -0.35 -7.02
C PHE A 384 10.85 -1.72 -6.65
N LEU A 385 9.55 -1.79 -6.32
CA LEU A 385 8.87 -3.04 -6.01
C LEU A 385 8.86 -3.99 -7.21
N MET A 386 8.52 -3.51 -8.41
CA MET A 386 8.49 -4.32 -9.63
C MET A 386 9.89 -4.84 -10.00
N CYS A 387 10.94 -4.01 -9.90
CA CYS A 387 12.31 -4.47 -10.09
C CYS A 387 12.71 -5.54 -9.06
N GLY A 388 12.35 -5.34 -7.79
CA GLY A 388 12.57 -6.32 -6.73
C GLY A 388 11.84 -7.64 -6.97
N ALA A 389 10.64 -7.59 -7.55
CA ALA A 389 9.86 -8.78 -7.91
C ALA A 389 10.60 -9.67 -8.89
N PHE A 390 11.11 -9.10 -10.00
CA PHE A 390 11.89 -9.85 -10.98
C PHE A 390 13.26 -10.27 -10.45
N ALA A 391 13.89 -9.46 -9.59
CA ALA A 391 15.14 -9.84 -8.94
C ALA A 391 14.95 -11.10 -8.06
N HIS A 392 13.92 -11.14 -7.22
CA HIS A 392 13.63 -12.32 -6.40
C HIS A 392 13.11 -13.50 -7.21
N GLY A 393 12.40 -13.26 -8.32
CA GLY A 393 12.07 -14.32 -9.28
C GLY A 393 13.32 -14.96 -9.89
N ALA A 394 14.33 -14.17 -10.26
CA ALA A 394 15.61 -14.68 -10.75
C ALA A 394 16.39 -15.42 -9.66
N ILE A 395 16.41 -14.92 -8.43
CA ILE A 395 17.05 -15.62 -7.29
C ILE A 395 16.38 -16.98 -7.06
N PHE A 396 15.04 -17.05 -7.11
CA PHE A 396 14.30 -18.32 -7.04
C PHE A 396 14.78 -19.32 -8.09
N PHE A 397 14.91 -18.91 -9.36
CA PHE A 397 15.35 -19.82 -10.44
C PHE A 397 16.78 -20.35 -10.24
N ILE A 398 17.61 -19.69 -9.44
CA ILE A 398 18.98 -20.11 -9.16
C ILE A 398 19.07 -20.95 -7.88
N ARG A 399 18.39 -20.54 -6.82
CA ARG A 399 18.54 -21.14 -5.48
C ARG A 399 17.53 -22.25 -5.19
N ASP A 400 16.29 -22.10 -5.67
CA ASP A 400 15.15 -22.86 -5.13
C ASP A 400 14.40 -23.69 -6.20
N TYR A 401 14.57 -23.38 -7.49
CA TYR A 401 13.87 -24.09 -8.56
C TYR A 401 14.41 -25.52 -8.72
N ASP A 402 13.53 -26.50 -8.58
CA ASP A 402 13.79 -27.91 -8.87
C ASP A 402 13.14 -28.32 -10.21
N PRO A 403 13.94 -28.61 -11.26
CA PRO A 403 13.43 -29.04 -12.55
C PRO A 403 12.66 -30.36 -12.52
N GLU A 404 12.99 -31.29 -11.62
CA GLU A 404 12.31 -32.58 -11.54
C GLU A 404 10.93 -32.43 -10.89
N ALA A 405 10.82 -31.65 -9.80
CA ALA A 405 9.54 -31.34 -9.17
C ALA A 405 8.61 -30.52 -10.08
N ASN A 406 9.17 -29.71 -10.99
CA ASN A 406 8.44 -28.86 -11.93
C ASN A 406 8.35 -29.44 -13.35
N LYS A 407 8.72 -30.70 -13.53
CA LYS A 407 8.84 -31.30 -14.87
C LYS A 407 7.55 -31.17 -15.67
N ASN A 408 7.67 -30.59 -16.87
CA ASN A 408 6.59 -30.39 -17.82
C ASN A 408 5.41 -29.53 -17.29
N ASN A 409 5.52 -28.87 -16.14
CA ASN A 409 4.49 -27.95 -15.65
C ASN A 409 4.64 -26.57 -16.31
N VAL A 410 3.72 -25.62 -16.02
CA VAL A 410 3.74 -24.29 -16.64
C VAL A 410 5.06 -23.52 -16.44
N LEU A 411 5.76 -23.70 -15.31
CA LEU A 411 7.05 -23.06 -15.06
C LEU A 411 8.13 -23.62 -15.98
N ALA A 412 8.24 -24.95 -16.05
CA ALA A 412 9.21 -25.61 -16.93
C ALA A 412 8.97 -25.24 -18.39
N ARG A 413 7.70 -25.20 -18.81
CA ARG A 413 7.34 -24.81 -20.19
C ARG A 413 7.83 -23.42 -20.53
N VAL A 414 7.63 -22.42 -19.67
CA VAL A 414 8.15 -21.05 -19.90
C VAL A 414 9.67 -21.05 -20.15
N LEU A 415 10.43 -21.89 -19.44
CA LEU A 415 11.87 -22.00 -19.64
C LEU A 415 12.25 -22.69 -20.96
N GLU A 416 11.46 -23.66 -21.42
CA GLU A 416 11.70 -24.40 -22.68
C GLU A 416 11.61 -23.51 -23.93
N HIS A 417 10.81 -22.43 -23.88
CA HIS A 417 10.64 -21.48 -25.00
C HIS A 417 11.05 -20.05 -24.64
N LYS A 418 11.97 -19.90 -23.68
CA LYS A 418 12.44 -18.58 -23.21
C LYS A 418 13.02 -17.71 -24.34
N GLU A 419 13.68 -18.31 -25.33
CA GLU A 419 14.25 -17.58 -26.48
C GLU A 419 13.15 -16.93 -27.33
N ALA A 420 12.00 -17.60 -27.46
CA ALA A 420 10.84 -17.03 -28.14
C ALA A 420 10.29 -15.83 -27.36
N ILE A 421 10.13 -15.94 -26.04
CA ILE A 421 9.67 -14.84 -25.19
C ILE A 421 10.63 -13.64 -25.29
N ILE A 422 11.94 -13.88 -25.14
CA ILE A 422 12.98 -12.85 -25.17
C ILE A 422 13.04 -12.17 -26.54
N SER A 423 12.99 -12.93 -27.64
CA SER A 423 13.04 -12.35 -28.99
C SER A 423 11.82 -11.50 -29.32
N HIS A 424 10.62 -11.90 -28.88
CA HIS A 424 9.41 -11.09 -29.06
C HIS A 424 9.47 -9.81 -28.23
N LEU A 425 9.92 -9.87 -26.96
CA LEU A 425 10.11 -8.68 -26.14
C LEU A 425 11.15 -7.72 -26.75
N SER A 426 12.23 -8.26 -27.31
CA SER A 426 13.24 -7.48 -28.03
C SER A 426 12.64 -6.79 -29.25
N TRP A 427 11.86 -7.51 -30.06
CA TRP A 427 11.16 -6.95 -31.21
C TRP A 427 10.20 -5.83 -30.82
N VAL A 428 9.36 -6.04 -29.80
CA VAL A 428 8.43 -5.00 -29.31
C VAL A 428 9.20 -3.74 -28.86
N SER A 429 10.30 -3.92 -28.12
CA SER A 429 11.12 -2.82 -27.62
C SER A 429 11.75 -2.02 -28.77
N LEU A 430 12.30 -2.71 -29.77
CA LEU A 430 12.87 -2.08 -30.96
C LEU A 430 11.79 -1.38 -31.79
N PHE A 431 10.66 -2.04 -32.01
CA PHE A 431 9.53 -1.49 -32.75
C PHE A 431 9.05 -0.19 -32.10
N LEU A 432 8.73 -0.21 -30.81
CA LEU A 432 8.27 0.98 -30.09
C LEU A 432 9.34 2.08 -30.08
N GLY A 433 10.60 1.72 -29.80
CA GLY A 433 11.72 2.65 -29.75
C GLY A 433 11.94 3.38 -31.07
N PHE A 434 12.03 2.65 -32.19
CA PHE A 434 12.24 3.25 -33.51
C PHE A 434 11.09 4.17 -33.93
N HIS A 435 9.84 3.73 -33.78
CA HIS A 435 8.70 4.51 -34.27
C HIS A 435 8.39 5.71 -33.37
N THR A 436 8.46 5.53 -32.04
CA THR A 436 8.19 6.64 -31.11
C THR A 436 9.24 7.73 -31.24
N LEU A 437 10.53 7.37 -31.16
CA LEU A 437 11.61 8.34 -31.31
C LEU A 437 11.63 8.95 -32.71
N GLY A 438 11.39 8.16 -33.75
CA GLY A 438 11.33 8.63 -35.12
C GLY A 438 10.26 9.69 -35.34
N LEU A 439 9.06 9.50 -34.76
CA LEU A 439 7.99 10.50 -34.81
C LEU A 439 8.36 11.80 -34.08
N TYR A 440 8.96 11.70 -32.88
CA TYR A 440 9.40 12.89 -32.15
C TYR A 440 10.46 13.68 -32.93
N VAL A 441 11.49 13.01 -33.46
CA VAL A 441 12.55 13.66 -34.24
C VAL A 441 11.99 14.26 -35.54
N HIS A 442 11.10 13.56 -36.24
CA HIS A 442 10.40 14.12 -37.42
C HIS A 442 9.67 15.40 -37.06
N ASN A 443 8.87 15.38 -35.98
CA ASN A 443 8.08 16.53 -35.53
C ASN A 443 8.98 17.70 -35.13
N ASP A 444 10.07 17.46 -34.38
CA ASP A 444 11.04 18.50 -34.02
C ASP A 444 11.66 19.15 -35.26
N VAL A 445 12.07 18.35 -36.26
CA VAL A 445 12.71 18.87 -37.48
C VAL A 445 11.75 19.72 -38.31
N VAL A 446 10.51 19.27 -38.54
CA VAL A 446 9.56 20.05 -39.35
C VAL A 446 9.11 21.34 -38.64
N VAL A 447 9.07 21.33 -37.30
CA VAL A 447 8.82 22.53 -36.49
C VAL A 447 10.02 23.48 -36.58
N ALA A 448 11.26 22.97 -36.47
CA ALA A 448 12.47 23.76 -36.60
C ALA A 448 12.61 24.42 -38.00
N PHE A 449 12.07 23.79 -39.04
CA PHE A 449 11.98 24.35 -40.40
C PHE A 449 10.80 25.31 -40.62
N GLY A 450 10.02 25.63 -39.58
CA GLY A 450 8.90 26.56 -39.68
C GLY A 450 7.67 26.00 -40.40
N THR A 451 7.55 24.67 -40.48
CA THR A 451 6.42 23.97 -41.11
C THR A 451 5.71 23.03 -40.12
N PRO A 452 5.12 23.55 -39.01
CA PRO A 452 4.50 22.73 -37.98
C PRO A 452 3.29 21.92 -38.47
N GLU A 453 2.65 22.31 -39.57
CA GLU A 453 1.56 21.58 -40.20
C GLU A 453 1.98 20.23 -40.81
N LYS A 454 3.30 20.00 -40.97
CA LYS A 454 3.86 18.73 -41.46
C LYS A 454 4.17 17.73 -40.34
N GLN A 455 3.83 18.06 -39.10
CA GLN A 455 3.92 17.11 -38.00
C GLN A 455 2.97 15.93 -38.24
N ILE A 456 3.36 14.77 -37.72
CA ILE A 456 2.50 13.60 -37.66
C ILE A 456 1.89 13.56 -36.25
N LEU A 457 0.62 13.93 -36.17
CA LEU A 457 -0.15 13.95 -34.92
C LEU A 457 -1.19 12.83 -34.98
N VAL A 458 -0.90 11.73 -34.29
CA VAL A 458 -1.79 10.55 -34.25
C VAL A 458 -2.74 10.69 -33.06
N GLU A 459 -4.04 10.73 -33.35
CA GLU A 459 -5.08 10.79 -32.31
C GLU A 459 -5.19 9.47 -31.54
N PRO A 460 -5.24 9.50 -30.20
CA PRO A 460 -5.39 8.30 -29.38
C PRO A 460 -6.86 7.82 -29.33
N VAL A 461 -7.45 7.50 -30.49
CA VAL A 461 -8.88 7.18 -30.65
C VAL A 461 -9.37 6.04 -29.76
N PHE A 462 -8.50 5.08 -29.43
CA PHE A 462 -8.84 3.99 -28.51
C PHE A 462 -8.99 4.47 -27.06
N ALA A 463 -8.15 5.40 -26.60
CA ALA A 463 -8.27 5.97 -25.26
C ALA A 463 -9.45 6.95 -25.15
N GLN A 464 -9.67 7.75 -26.20
CA GLN A 464 -10.85 8.62 -26.32
C GLN A 464 -12.15 7.81 -26.28
N PHE A 465 -12.16 6.64 -26.95
CA PHE A 465 -13.30 5.73 -26.89
C PHE A 465 -13.55 5.21 -25.47
N VAL A 466 -12.51 4.86 -24.70
CA VAL A 466 -12.66 4.44 -23.30
C VAL A 466 -13.23 5.57 -22.42
N GLN A 467 -12.78 6.81 -22.64
CA GLN A 467 -13.35 7.99 -21.97
C GLN A 467 -14.82 8.14 -22.32
N ALA A 468 -15.17 8.16 -23.62
CA ALA A 468 -16.55 8.31 -24.08
C ALA A 468 -17.47 7.18 -23.60
N ALA A 469 -16.95 5.95 -23.47
CA ALA A 469 -17.70 4.82 -22.93
C ALA A 469 -18.02 4.97 -21.43
N SER A 470 -17.32 5.87 -20.71
CA SER A 470 -17.48 6.11 -19.28
C SER A 470 -18.47 7.25 -18.97
N GLY A 471 -19.03 7.90 -20.00
CA GLY A 471 -19.87 9.11 -19.90
C GLY A 471 -19.07 10.39 -19.99
#